data_AF-A0A7Y2SPL1-F1
#
_entry.id   AF-A0A7Y2SPL1-F1
#
_cell.length_a   1.000
_cell.length_b   1.000
_cell.length_c   1.000
_cell.angle_alpha   90.00
_cell.angle_beta   90.00
_cell.angle_gamma   90.00
#
_symmetry.space_group_name_H-M   'P 1'
#
loop_
_entity.id
_entity.type
_entity.pdbx_description
1 polymer ?
#
loop_
_entity_poly.entity_id
_entity_poly.type
_entity_poly.pdbx_seq_one_letter_code
_entity_poly.pdbx_strand_id
1 'polypeptide(L)'
;MSSLETKKAVEYALAFATAGAGASFSIKTFVPIPVIDAVPQTIIVTVMANQLASIYKLSSLKGLTIFTGKIVGAAGGVKLASEVITFVPVAGPSTSAATSFAVHMSVGIVLIIVFELIQSGAIPEDFINNVTVSDMTALLSLAAEALGKIVRGDDGEETIRAAVEQFGVQAA
;
A
#
# COMPACT_ATOMS: atom_id res chain seq x y z
N MET A 1 18.74 -4.03 -10.11
CA MET A 1 17.58 -3.30 -10.68
C MET A 1 17.93 -1.84 -10.90
N SER A 2 17.19 -1.12 -11.76
CA SER A 2 17.37 0.33 -11.87
C SER A 2 16.53 1.02 -10.80
N SER A 3 17.16 1.82 -9.94
CA SER A 3 16.53 2.73 -8.96
C SER A 3 15.35 3.53 -9.55
N LEU A 4 15.36 3.72 -10.86
CA LEU A 4 14.34 4.43 -11.62
C LEU A 4 12.95 3.78 -11.57
N GLU A 5 12.83 2.45 -11.52
CA GLU A 5 11.53 1.76 -11.48
C GLU A 5 10.89 1.89 -10.09
N THR A 6 11.67 1.62 -9.04
CA THR A 6 11.28 1.82 -7.64
C THR A 6 10.85 3.26 -7.41
N LYS A 7 11.70 4.23 -7.77
CA LYS A 7 11.39 5.66 -7.61
C LYS A 7 10.08 6.07 -8.28
N LYS A 8 9.86 5.66 -9.53
CA LYS A 8 8.59 5.91 -10.25
C LYS A 8 7.39 5.29 -9.54
N ALA A 9 7.57 4.09 -9.00
CA ALA A 9 6.50 3.40 -8.27
C ALA A 9 6.16 4.12 -6.94
N VAL A 10 7.17 4.59 -6.20
CA VAL A 10 6.97 5.41 -4.98
C VAL A 10 6.27 6.71 -5.30
N GLU A 11 6.75 7.46 -6.30
CA GLU A 11 6.15 8.72 -6.74
C GLU A 11 4.70 8.52 -7.18
N TYR A 12 4.42 7.44 -7.93
CA TYR A 12 3.07 7.09 -8.34
C TYR A 12 2.17 6.75 -7.16
N ALA A 13 2.62 5.90 -6.23
CA ALA A 13 1.88 5.54 -5.03
C ALA A 13 1.55 6.79 -4.18
N LEU A 14 2.52 7.70 -4.04
CA LEU A 14 2.35 8.97 -3.33
C LEU A 14 1.30 9.86 -4.00
N ALA A 15 1.44 10.12 -5.30
CA ALA A 15 0.49 10.94 -6.05
C ALA A 15 -0.93 10.34 -6.00
N PHE A 16 -1.03 9.02 -6.12
CA PHE A 16 -2.30 8.31 -6.09
C PHE A 16 -2.95 8.35 -4.70
N ALA A 17 -2.18 8.11 -3.63
CA ALA A 17 -2.69 8.18 -2.27
C ALA A 17 -3.12 9.59 -1.88
N THR A 18 -2.38 10.63 -2.31
CA THR A 18 -2.78 12.03 -2.11
C THR A 18 -4.08 12.34 -2.84
N ALA A 19 -4.23 11.90 -4.10
CA ALA A 19 -5.47 12.07 -4.85
C ALA A 19 -6.65 11.32 -4.19
N GLY A 20 -6.43 10.09 -3.74
CA GLY A 20 -7.43 9.28 -3.03
C GLY A 20 -7.84 9.89 -1.68
N ALA A 21 -6.89 10.50 -0.95
CA ALA A 21 -7.16 11.22 0.30
C ALA A 21 -8.01 12.46 0.06
N GLY A 22 -7.73 13.23 -1.00
CA GLY A 22 -8.55 14.36 -1.42
C GLY A 22 -9.97 13.94 -1.79
N ALA A 23 -10.12 12.82 -2.53
CA ALA A 23 -11.43 12.28 -2.87
C ALA A 23 -12.21 11.77 -1.65
N SER A 24 -11.55 11.09 -0.69
CA SER A 24 -12.19 10.65 0.56
C SER A 24 -12.66 11.82 1.42
N PHE A 25 -11.87 12.91 1.48
CA PHE A 25 -12.29 14.13 2.18
C PHE A 25 -13.61 14.67 1.61
N SER A 26 -13.71 14.76 0.29
CA SER A 26 -14.92 15.21 -0.40
C SER A 26 -16.11 14.27 -0.20
N ILE A 27 -15.92 12.94 -0.25
CA ILE A 27 -17.05 12.00 -0.10
C ILE A 27 -17.61 12.03 1.33
N LYS A 28 -16.74 12.04 2.36
CA LYS A 28 -17.20 12.03 3.76
C LYS A 28 -17.80 13.37 4.23
N THR A 29 -17.55 14.46 3.52
CA THR A 29 -18.24 15.74 3.76
C THR A 29 -19.71 15.69 3.32
N PHE A 30 -20.09 14.80 2.40
CA PHE A 30 -21.47 14.66 1.91
C PHE A 30 -22.19 13.38 2.38
N VAL A 31 -21.45 12.31 2.71
CA VAL A 31 -22.04 11.03 3.18
C VAL A 31 -21.22 10.44 4.35
N PRO A 32 -21.64 10.64 5.60
CA PRO A 32 -20.88 10.21 6.79
C PRO A 32 -21.10 8.73 7.16
N ILE A 33 -21.35 7.84 6.19
CA ILE A 33 -21.66 6.42 6.45
C ILE A 33 -20.40 5.55 6.27
N PRO A 34 -19.91 4.84 7.31
CA PRO A 34 -18.66 4.07 7.26
C PRO A 34 -18.63 2.91 6.24
N VAL A 35 -19.78 2.35 5.91
CA VAL A 35 -19.89 1.07 5.16
C VAL A 35 -19.84 1.27 3.64
N ILE A 36 -20.13 2.47 3.14
CA ILE A 36 -20.15 2.77 1.69
C ILE A 36 -18.72 2.93 1.13
N ASP A 37 -17.69 3.02 1.98
CA ASP A 37 -16.31 3.40 1.63
C ASP A 37 -15.45 2.23 1.12
N ALA A 38 -15.82 0.96 1.40
CA ALA A 38 -14.99 -0.20 1.08
C ALA A 38 -14.94 -0.53 -0.43
N VAL A 39 -16.05 -0.33 -1.15
CA VAL A 39 -16.13 -0.61 -2.60
C VAL A 39 -15.35 0.43 -3.41
N PRO A 40 -15.52 1.75 -3.20
CA PRO A 40 -14.67 2.76 -3.84
C PRO A 40 -13.20 2.56 -3.52
N GLN A 41 -12.82 2.28 -2.26
CA GLN A 41 -11.43 2.01 -1.89
C GLN A 41 -10.86 0.79 -2.62
N THR A 42 -11.63 -0.30 -2.74
CA THR A 42 -11.17 -1.48 -3.48
C THR A 42 -10.94 -1.18 -4.96
N ILE A 43 -11.83 -0.40 -5.59
CA ILE A 43 -11.68 0.01 -7.00
C ILE A 43 -10.45 0.91 -7.17
N ILE A 44 -10.32 1.92 -6.33
CA ILE A 44 -9.21 2.87 -6.31
C ILE A 44 -7.87 2.11 -6.18
N VAL A 45 -7.75 1.22 -5.21
CA VAL A 45 -6.52 0.44 -5.01
C VAL A 45 -6.29 -0.56 -6.13
N THR A 46 -7.33 -1.12 -6.75
CA THR A 46 -7.17 -2.00 -7.94
C THR A 46 -6.56 -1.25 -9.11
N VAL A 47 -6.96 0.01 -9.36
CA VAL A 47 -6.34 0.86 -10.39
C VAL A 47 -4.87 1.10 -10.07
N MET A 48 -4.56 1.43 -8.82
CA MET A 48 -3.18 1.60 -8.37
C MET A 48 -2.35 0.33 -8.58
N ALA A 49 -2.89 -0.83 -8.19
CA ALA A 49 -2.22 -2.11 -8.32
C ALA A 49 -1.89 -2.45 -9.78
N ASN A 50 -2.82 -2.21 -10.70
CA ASN A 50 -2.58 -2.42 -12.13
C ASN A 50 -1.50 -1.49 -12.70
N GLN A 51 -1.47 -0.22 -12.27
CA GLN A 51 -0.48 0.75 -12.72
C GLN A 51 0.90 0.47 -12.15
N LEU A 52 0.99 0.15 -10.85
CA LEU A 52 2.23 -0.34 -10.23
C LEU A 52 2.71 -1.61 -10.93
N ALA A 53 1.85 -2.60 -11.13
CA ALA A 53 2.22 -3.81 -11.85
C ALA A 53 2.70 -3.51 -13.28
N SER A 54 2.13 -2.50 -13.96
CA SER A 54 2.62 -2.08 -15.27
C SER A 54 4.03 -1.45 -15.21
N ILE A 55 4.36 -0.66 -14.19
CA ILE A 55 5.71 -0.12 -13.97
C ILE A 55 6.72 -1.27 -13.86
N TYR A 56 6.35 -2.32 -13.14
CA TYR A 56 7.17 -3.53 -12.95
C TYR A 56 7.07 -4.56 -14.09
N LYS A 57 6.28 -4.30 -15.14
CA LYS A 57 5.98 -5.25 -16.24
C LYS A 57 5.34 -6.58 -15.76
N LEU A 58 4.62 -6.51 -14.65
CA LEU A 58 3.90 -7.59 -13.99
C LEU A 58 2.37 -7.48 -14.16
N SER A 59 1.89 -6.68 -15.10
CA SER A 59 0.46 -6.43 -15.33
C SER A 59 -0.34 -7.70 -15.70
N SER A 60 0.33 -8.78 -16.10
CA SER A 60 -0.28 -10.08 -16.40
C SER A 60 -0.33 -11.05 -15.21
N LEU A 61 0.09 -10.64 -14.02
CA LEU A 61 0.05 -11.48 -12.82
C LEU A 61 -1.37 -11.94 -12.50
N LYS A 62 -1.60 -13.25 -12.60
CA LYS A 62 -2.88 -13.86 -12.25
C LYS A 62 -3.06 -13.81 -10.74
N GLY A 63 -4.18 -13.23 -10.31
CA GLY A 63 -4.52 -13.09 -8.88
C GLY A 63 -4.20 -11.73 -8.29
N LEU A 64 -3.63 -10.79 -9.06
CA LEU A 64 -3.30 -9.45 -8.58
C LEU A 64 -4.51 -8.72 -7.96
N THR A 65 -5.68 -8.78 -8.58
CA THR A 65 -6.91 -8.18 -8.04
C THR A 65 -7.32 -8.81 -6.71
N ILE A 66 -7.22 -10.14 -6.60
CA ILE A 66 -7.59 -10.88 -5.38
C ILE A 66 -6.60 -10.54 -4.25
N PHE A 67 -5.31 -10.56 -4.56
CA PHE A 67 -4.23 -10.17 -3.65
C PHE A 67 -4.43 -8.75 -3.13
N THR A 68 -4.71 -7.82 -4.04
CA THR A 68 -5.01 -6.42 -3.69
C THR A 68 -6.22 -6.33 -2.77
N GLY A 69 -7.31 -7.03 -3.08
CA GLY A 69 -8.50 -7.07 -2.23
C GLY A 69 -8.23 -7.62 -0.83
N LYS A 70 -7.39 -8.66 -0.72
CA LYS A 70 -6.95 -9.21 0.59
C LYS A 70 -6.16 -8.18 1.38
N ILE A 71 -5.21 -7.48 0.76
CA ILE A 71 -4.42 -6.44 1.42
C ILE A 71 -5.31 -5.28 1.84
N VAL A 72 -6.23 -4.81 0.99
CA VAL A 72 -7.18 -3.74 1.34
C VAL A 72 -8.06 -4.15 2.50
N GLY A 73 -8.57 -5.39 2.52
CA GLY A 73 -9.35 -5.90 3.64
C GLY A 73 -8.55 -5.96 4.94
N ALA A 74 -7.29 -6.40 4.87
CA ALA A 74 -6.39 -6.47 6.02
C ALA A 74 -5.95 -5.06 6.49
N ALA A 75 -5.72 -4.13 5.55
CA ALA A 75 -5.31 -2.76 5.79
C ALA A 75 -6.45 -1.85 6.27
N GLY A 76 -7.66 -2.06 5.75
CA GLY A 76 -8.89 -1.41 6.19
C GLY A 76 -9.39 -1.95 7.53
N GLY A 77 -8.84 -3.06 8.02
CA GLY A 77 -9.03 -3.51 9.40
C GLY A 77 -8.49 -2.49 10.40
N VAL A 78 -9.09 -2.47 11.59
CA VAL A 78 -8.81 -1.52 12.71
C VAL A 78 -7.31 -1.37 13.04
N LYS A 79 -6.48 -2.38 12.73
CA LYS A 79 -5.06 -2.43 13.07
C LYS A 79 -4.21 -1.35 12.36
N LEU A 80 -4.34 -1.18 11.05
CA LEU A 80 -3.53 -0.22 10.29
C LEU A 80 -4.00 1.23 10.53
N ALA A 81 -5.30 1.44 10.67
CA ALA A 81 -5.83 2.72 11.13
C ALA A 81 -5.26 3.07 12.51
N SER A 82 -5.20 2.13 13.44
CA SER A 82 -4.65 2.35 14.79
C SER A 82 -3.15 2.63 14.77
N GLU A 83 -2.36 1.89 13.99
CA GLU A 83 -0.92 2.09 13.86
C GLU A 83 -0.60 3.42 13.17
N VAL A 84 -1.31 3.78 12.09
CA VAL A 84 -1.05 5.05 11.40
C VAL A 84 -1.54 6.27 12.18
N ILE A 85 -2.61 6.16 12.96
CA ILE A 85 -3.05 7.23 13.88
C ILE A 85 -1.98 7.57 14.93
N THR A 86 -1.10 6.62 15.30
CA THR A 86 0.04 6.93 16.18
C THR A 86 1.11 7.80 15.51
N PHE A 87 1.22 7.73 14.17
CA PHE A 87 2.19 8.50 13.40
C PHE A 87 1.64 9.83 12.89
N VAL A 88 0.32 9.98 12.76
CA VAL A 88 -0.33 11.21 12.31
C VAL A 88 -1.45 11.58 13.28
N PRO A 89 -1.23 12.50 14.24
CA PRO A 89 -2.27 12.94 15.16
C PRO A 89 -3.27 13.83 14.42
N VAL A 90 -4.34 13.24 13.89
CA VAL A 90 -5.36 13.97 13.12
C VAL A 90 -6.73 13.76 13.75
N ALA A 91 -7.40 14.84 14.15
CA ALA A 91 -8.77 14.85 14.63
C ALA A 91 -9.71 15.54 13.63
N GLY A 92 -10.92 14.97 13.41
CA GLY A 92 -11.99 15.56 12.60
C GLY A 92 -12.12 14.99 11.18
N PRO A 93 -12.73 15.72 10.23
CA PRO A 93 -12.90 15.27 8.83
C PRO A 93 -11.56 14.95 8.15
N SER A 94 -10.49 15.61 8.56
CA SER A 94 -9.10 15.36 8.17
C SER A 94 -8.60 13.97 8.59
N THR A 95 -9.14 13.37 9.65
CA THR A 95 -8.84 11.97 10.05
C THR A 95 -9.21 11.02 8.91
N SER A 96 -10.33 11.25 8.23
CA SER A 96 -10.75 10.36 7.14
C SER A 96 -9.86 10.44 5.90
N ALA A 97 -9.38 11.64 5.57
CA ALA A 97 -8.44 11.85 4.49
C ALA A 97 -7.07 11.24 4.84
N ALA A 98 -6.60 11.44 6.07
CA ALA A 98 -5.35 10.85 6.57
C ALA A 98 -5.41 9.33 6.61
N THR A 99 -6.53 8.73 7.07
CA THR A 99 -6.72 7.27 7.03
C THR A 99 -6.76 6.75 5.60
N SER A 100 -7.45 7.46 4.68
CA SER A 100 -7.49 7.07 3.26
C SER A 100 -6.11 7.14 2.60
N PHE A 101 -5.37 8.23 2.84
CA PHE A 101 -3.97 8.37 2.43
C PHE A 101 -3.12 7.20 2.95
N ALA A 102 -3.23 6.92 4.25
CA ALA A 102 -2.48 5.89 4.92
C ALA A 102 -2.74 4.50 4.36
N VAL A 103 -4.02 4.17 4.14
CA VAL A 103 -4.41 2.89 3.54
C VAL A 103 -3.85 2.79 2.13
N HIS A 104 -4.09 3.79 1.27
CA HIS A 104 -3.61 3.76 -0.11
C HIS A 104 -2.07 3.68 -0.19
N MET A 105 -1.36 4.47 0.61
CA MET A 105 0.10 4.39 0.67
C MET A 105 0.59 3.04 1.16
N SER A 106 0.00 2.51 2.25
CA SER A 106 0.43 1.23 2.81
C SER A 106 0.23 0.10 1.80
N VAL A 107 -0.93 0.07 1.11
CA VAL A 107 -1.14 -0.92 0.05
C VAL A 107 -0.17 -0.72 -1.11
N GLY A 108 0.10 0.52 -1.51
CA GLY A 108 1.09 0.84 -2.55
C GLY A 108 2.48 0.34 -2.19
N ILE A 109 2.94 0.57 -0.96
CA ILE A 109 4.23 0.10 -0.45
C ILE A 109 4.28 -1.43 -0.44
N VAL A 110 3.23 -2.11 0.03
CA VAL A 110 3.18 -3.59 -0.02
C VAL A 110 3.32 -4.11 -1.44
N LEU A 111 2.59 -3.53 -2.39
CA LEU A 111 2.66 -3.93 -3.79
C LEU A 111 4.06 -3.72 -4.36
N ILE A 112 4.68 -2.58 -4.06
CA ILE A 112 6.06 -2.30 -4.46
C ILE A 112 7.02 -3.35 -3.88
N ILE A 113 6.93 -3.64 -2.58
CA ILE A 113 7.76 -4.65 -1.92
C ILE A 113 7.65 -6.01 -2.63
N VAL A 114 6.42 -6.46 -2.86
CA VAL A 114 6.15 -7.76 -3.48
C VAL A 114 6.62 -7.80 -4.94
N PHE A 115 6.40 -6.73 -5.71
CA PHE A 115 6.85 -6.68 -7.11
C PHE A 115 8.37 -6.65 -7.23
N GLU A 116 9.07 -5.92 -6.37
CA GLU A 116 10.53 -5.92 -6.28
C GLU A 116 11.08 -7.33 -5.98
N LEU A 117 10.46 -8.05 -5.04
CA LEU A 117 10.88 -9.40 -4.67
C LEU A 117 10.58 -10.44 -5.75
N ILE A 118 9.44 -10.32 -6.45
CA ILE A 118 9.13 -11.15 -7.61
C ILE A 118 10.15 -10.90 -8.73
N GLN A 119 10.43 -9.64 -9.04
CA GLN A 119 11.32 -9.26 -10.14
C GLN A 119 12.78 -9.66 -9.87
N SER A 120 13.22 -9.60 -8.61
CA SER A 120 14.53 -10.10 -8.19
C SER A 120 14.62 -11.62 -8.07
N GLY A 121 13.49 -12.33 -8.17
CA GLY A 121 13.40 -13.78 -8.02
C GLY A 121 13.52 -14.27 -6.57
N ALA A 122 13.44 -13.37 -5.59
CA ALA A 122 13.49 -13.70 -4.17
C ALA A 122 12.22 -14.41 -3.70
N ILE A 123 11.07 -14.08 -4.30
CA ILE A 123 9.81 -14.82 -4.11
C ILE A 123 9.22 -15.20 -5.48
N PRO A 124 8.48 -16.31 -5.59
CA PRO A 124 7.88 -16.72 -6.85
C PRO A 124 6.64 -15.89 -7.19
N GLU A 125 6.28 -15.80 -8.48
CA GLU A 125 5.10 -15.05 -8.94
C GLU A 125 3.78 -15.54 -8.32
N ASP A 126 3.68 -16.83 -7.99
CA ASP A 126 2.49 -17.42 -7.38
C ASP A 126 2.35 -17.09 -5.88
N PHE A 127 3.34 -16.43 -5.28
CA PHE A 127 3.26 -15.90 -3.90
C PHE A 127 1.98 -15.10 -3.67
N ILE A 128 1.58 -14.26 -4.62
CA ILE A 128 0.36 -13.43 -4.49
C ILE A 128 -0.93 -14.26 -4.36
N ASN A 129 -0.92 -15.50 -4.88
CA ASN A 129 -2.05 -16.43 -4.77
C ASN A 129 -2.01 -17.19 -3.45
N ASN A 130 -0.80 -17.49 -2.96
CA ASN A 130 -0.55 -18.34 -1.79
C ASN A 130 -0.25 -17.54 -0.52
N VAL A 131 -0.36 -16.20 -0.55
CA VAL A 131 -0.06 -15.34 0.59
C VAL A 131 -0.83 -15.77 1.84
N THR A 132 -0.12 -15.95 2.94
CA THR A 132 -0.71 -16.29 4.23
C THR A 132 -1.10 -15.04 5.02
N VAL A 133 -1.89 -15.23 6.09
CA VAL A 133 -2.22 -14.13 7.02
C VAL A 133 -0.96 -13.57 7.70
N SER A 134 0.03 -14.42 7.96
CA SER A 134 1.31 -14.02 8.54
C SER A 134 2.07 -13.10 7.59
N ASP A 135 2.19 -13.50 6.31
CA ASP A 135 2.88 -12.71 5.28
C ASP A 135 2.22 -11.34 5.09
N MET A 136 0.88 -11.31 5.02
CA MET A 136 0.14 -10.05 4.94
C MET A 136 0.40 -9.18 6.16
N THR A 137 0.44 -9.76 7.36
CA THR A 137 0.71 -9.01 8.59
C THR A 137 2.11 -8.41 8.59
N ALA A 138 3.11 -9.19 8.18
CA ALA A 138 4.50 -8.72 8.07
C ALA A 138 4.63 -7.61 7.01
N LEU A 139 4.07 -7.80 5.81
CA LEU A 139 4.05 -6.80 4.74
C LEU A 139 3.40 -5.49 5.19
N LEU A 140 2.23 -5.57 5.84
CA LEU A 140 1.52 -4.38 6.32
C LEU A 140 2.28 -3.66 7.44
N SER A 141 2.95 -4.40 8.33
CA SER A 141 3.76 -3.81 9.40
C SER A 141 4.96 -3.05 8.82
N LEU A 142 5.66 -3.65 7.84
CA LEU A 142 6.76 -3.01 7.13
C LEU A 142 6.28 -1.78 6.35
N ALA A 143 5.12 -1.88 5.70
CA ALA A 143 4.53 -0.75 4.98
C ALA A 143 4.16 0.40 5.92
N ALA A 144 3.63 0.11 7.11
CA ALA A 144 3.33 1.10 8.13
C ALA A 144 4.60 1.80 8.64
N GLU A 145 5.67 1.03 8.91
CA GLU A 145 6.96 1.59 9.32
C GLU A 145 7.57 2.47 8.23
N ALA A 146 7.59 1.98 6.98
CA ALA A 146 8.09 2.71 5.82
C ALA A 146 7.29 4.00 5.59
N LEU A 147 5.96 3.93 5.67
CA LEU A 147 5.11 5.11 5.59
C LEU A 147 5.45 6.12 6.69
N GLY A 148 5.65 5.66 7.93
CA GLY A 148 6.03 6.52 9.04
C GLY A 148 7.34 7.28 8.79
N LYS A 149 8.34 6.62 8.21
CA LYS A 149 9.63 7.21 7.79
C LYS A 149 9.44 8.23 6.66
N ILE A 150 8.72 7.86 5.59
CA ILE A 150 8.42 8.74 4.45
C ILE A 150 7.69 10.02 4.90
N VAL A 151 6.69 9.90 5.77
CA VAL A 151 5.93 11.04 6.29
C VAL A 151 6.79 11.96 7.16
N ARG A 152 7.85 11.44 7.79
CA ARG A 152 8.84 12.22 8.55
C ARG A 152 9.89 12.90 7.66
N GLY A 153 9.87 12.65 6.36
CA GLY A 153 10.76 13.28 5.37
C GLY A 153 11.95 12.41 4.95
N ASP A 154 11.98 11.13 5.33
CA ASP A 154 13.01 10.20 4.87
C ASP A 154 12.83 9.92 3.37
N ASP A 155 13.92 9.58 2.67
CA ASP A 155 13.87 9.26 1.25
C ASP A 155 13.02 7.99 1.02
N GLY A 156 12.01 8.12 0.16
CA GLY A 156 11.06 7.04 -0.06
C GLY A 156 11.63 5.84 -0.82
N GLU A 157 12.60 6.06 -1.70
CA GLU A 157 13.25 4.96 -2.42
C GLU A 157 14.11 4.14 -1.46
N GLU A 158 14.95 4.81 -0.66
CA GLU A 158 15.81 4.17 0.34
C GLU A 158 14.98 3.43 1.39
N THR A 159 13.94 4.08 1.90
CA THR A 159 13.04 3.49 2.90
C THR A 159 12.36 2.23 2.40
N ILE A 160 11.85 2.25 1.16
CA ILE A 160 11.16 1.10 0.58
C ILE A 160 12.14 -0.01 0.21
N ARG A 161 13.34 0.32 -0.25
CA ARG A 161 14.41 -0.65 -0.48
C ARG A 161 14.79 -1.39 0.80
N ALA A 162 14.92 -0.68 1.91
CA ALA A 162 15.17 -1.30 3.21
C ALA A 162 14.02 -2.25 3.62
N ALA A 163 12.77 -1.87 3.37
CA ALA A 163 11.62 -2.74 3.63
C ALA A 163 11.58 -3.99 2.73
N VAL A 164 11.98 -3.86 1.45
CA VAL A 164 12.14 -4.97 0.51
C VAL A 164 13.16 -5.97 1.05
N GLU A 165 14.35 -5.49 1.43
CA GLU A 165 15.41 -6.34 1.99
C GLU A 165 14.96 -7.04 3.27
N GLN A 166 14.30 -6.31 4.17
CA GLN A 166 13.81 -6.85 5.44
C GLN A 166 12.75 -7.95 5.25
N PHE A 167 11.83 -7.80 4.30
CA PHE A 167 10.87 -8.86 4.00
C PHE A 167 11.51 -10.04 3.27
N GLY A 168 12.43 -9.78 2.34
CA GLY A 168 13.15 -10.82 1.61
C GLY A 168 13.92 -11.78 2.53
N VAL A 169 14.51 -11.26 3.62
CA VAL A 169 15.16 -12.09 4.66
C VAL A 169 14.16 -12.94 5.44
N GLN A 170 12.93 -12.46 5.64
CA GLN A 170 11.89 -13.20 6.37
C GLN A 170 11.20 -14.27 5.51
N ALA A 171 11.22 -14.11 4.19
CA ALA A 171 10.57 -15.01 3.24
C ALA A 171 11.46 -16.15 2.72
N ALA A 172 12.77 -16.09 2.97
CA ALA A 172 13.77 -17.09 2.60
C ALA A 172 13.98 -18.14 3.70
#